data_AF-A0A1D6IJ55-F1
#
_entry.id   AF-A0A1D6IJ55-F1
#
_cell.length_a   1.000
_cell.length_b   1.000
_cell.length_c   1.000
_cell.angle_alpha   90.00
_cell.angle_beta   90.00
_cell.angle_gamma   90.00
#
_symmetry.space_group_name_H-M   'P 1'
#
loop_
_entity.id
_entity.type
_entity.pdbx_description
1 polymer ?
#
loop_
_entity_poly.entity_id
_entity_poly.type
_entity_poly.pdbx_seq_one_letter_code
_entity_poly.pdbx_strand_id
1 'polypeptide(L)'
;MTAEQEWSEVQVRALDGRSTVVKLPLGASVRDLKAALRTSFLPAQVSPSFHLFLKGAKLRLDAEIGSLAIGDGDFIVLVPFTRTPQQHFSVSTASQDQGHCPPKQPEVSSAANSAWQDIMDDLSAMPASPQSDAASKDFYSSCDPCSGRFTEDMKAGQISTSGSSRKRRKTCKENGNGSPQMVSSSEANGTAEKHNISKKSGVAKSAAMLCHDMQPLKPAEMVEHLKQGLGKEGQIVHIQEISSREASFTELPCNLSEAMREALKSIGISRLYSHQSQAITSSISGRHIVVATSTSSGKSLCYNIPVLECLSQDLMACALYIFPMKALAQDQLRTLIKLKNASHIDVDVKIYDGDTPREDRLWIRDNARLLITNPDMLHVSILPYHGQFQRILSNLRYIVIDEAHSYKGAFGCHTALIIRRLKRICSNVYGSCPTFIFCTATSANPCEHVMELANLDEVELIQNDGSPCGSKYFLLWNPSLPMTEGRSKASSVHRRSSSIVEVSYLFSEMVQHGLRCIAFCKSRKLCELVLAYTREILQETAKELVDSICVYRAGYIAEVSMSYH
;
A
#
# COMPACT_ATOMS: atom_id res chain seq x y z
N MET A 1 17.62 -38.42 52.93
CA MET A 1 17.87 -38.21 51.50
C MET A 1 17.22 -36.90 51.12
N THR A 2 18.01 -35.83 51.10
CA THR A 2 17.57 -34.49 50.69
C THR A 2 17.33 -34.52 49.19
N ALA A 3 16.09 -34.21 48.76
CA ALA A 3 15.75 -34.08 47.35
C ALA A 3 16.65 -32.99 46.72
N GLU A 4 17.49 -33.37 45.76
CA GLU A 4 18.23 -32.42 44.93
C GLU A 4 17.21 -31.60 44.14
N GLN A 5 17.02 -30.34 44.53
CA GLN A 5 16.23 -29.39 43.73
C GLN A 5 17.01 -29.11 42.45
N GLU A 6 16.51 -29.61 41.33
CA GLU A 6 17.03 -29.31 40.00
C GLU A 6 16.74 -27.84 39.62
N TRP A 7 17.77 -27.14 39.12
CA TRP A 7 17.72 -25.74 38.72
C TRP A 7 17.87 -25.62 37.20
N SER A 8 17.13 -24.70 36.59
CA SER A 8 17.29 -24.31 35.19
C SER A 8 18.00 -22.96 35.08
N GLU A 9 18.96 -22.88 34.17
CA GLU A 9 19.59 -21.62 33.77
C GLU A 9 18.90 -21.08 32.52
N VAL A 10 18.42 -19.84 32.60
CA VAL A 10 17.70 -19.21 31.50
C VAL A 10 18.42 -17.94 31.08
N GLN A 11 18.86 -17.89 29.82
CA GLN A 11 19.42 -16.68 29.24
C GLN A 11 18.30 -15.72 28.82
N VAL A 12 18.39 -14.47 29.27
CA VAL A 12 17.45 -13.40 28.93
C VAL A 12 18.20 -12.26 28.27
N ARG A 13 17.71 -11.78 27.11
CA ARG A 13 18.29 -10.67 26.35
C ARG A 13 17.27 -9.54 26.19
N ALA A 14 17.68 -8.30 26.44
CA ALA A 14 16.88 -7.11 26.19
C ALA A 14 17.09 -6.59 24.75
N LEU A 15 16.17 -5.75 24.29
CA LEU A 15 16.24 -5.12 22.96
C LEU A 15 17.44 -4.19 22.78
N ASP A 16 18.04 -3.70 23.88
CA ASP A 16 19.26 -2.89 23.86
C ASP A 16 20.55 -3.73 23.70
N GLY A 17 20.42 -5.05 23.52
CA GLY A 17 21.52 -5.98 23.31
C GLY A 17 22.12 -6.55 24.60
N ARG A 18 21.75 -6.06 25.78
CA ARG A 18 22.24 -6.61 27.06
C ARG A 18 21.63 -7.98 27.34
N SER A 19 22.40 -8.86 27.96
CA SER A 19 21.92 -10.18 28.39
C SER A 19 22.27 -10.49 29.84
N THR A 20 21.47 -11.34 30.48
CA THR A 20 21.71 -11.90 31.80
C THR A 20 21.34 -13.38 31.80
N VAL A 21 21.83 -14.13 32.79
CA VAL A 21 21.44 -15.52 33.04
C VAL A 21 20.79 -15.58 34.41
N VAL A 22 19.60 -16.15 34.47
CA VAL A 22 18.84 -16.29 35.72
C VAL A 22 18.71 -17.77 36.05
N LYS A 23 19.10 -18.16 37.27
CA LYS A 23 18.92 -19.52 37.79
C LYS A 23 17.62 -19.59 38.58
N LEU A 24 16.73 -20.50 38.21
CA LEU A 24 15.44 -20.71 38.88
C LEU A 24 15.18 -22.21 39.06
N PRO A 25 14.41 -22.63 40.09
CA PRO A 25 13.95 -24.01 40.20
C PRO A 25 13.12 -24.42 38.97
N LEU A 26 13.15 -25.69 38.56
CA LEU A 26 12.40 -26.18 37.38
C LEU A 26 10.89 -25.88 37.44
N GLY A 27 10.29 -25.93 38.63
CA GLY A 27 8.86 -25.61 38.86
C GLY A 27 8.55 -24.11 38.98
N ALA A 28 9.52 -23.22 38.77
CA ALA A 28 9.29 -21.79 38.80
C ALA A 28 8.44 -21.34 37.60
N SER A 29 7.58 -20.36 37.81
CA SER A 29 6.76 -19.78 36.76
C SER A 29 7.47 -18.62 36.04
N VAL A 30 6.94 -18.21 34.89
CA VAL A 30 7.36 -16.99 34.20
C VAL A 30 7.15 -15.73 35.06
N ARG A 31 6.22 -15.73 36.03
CA ARG A 31 6.12 -14.63 37.04
C ARG A 31 7.36 -14.55 37.90
N ASP A 32 7.88 -15.69 38.35
CA ASP A 32 9.06 -15.76 39.21
C ASP A 32 10.30 -15.31 38.45
N LEU A 33 10.41 -15.68 37.17
CA LEU A 33 11.43 -15.14 36.27
C LEU A 33 11.31 -13.62 36.12
N LYS A 34 10.11 -13.06 35.97
CA LYS A 34 9.92 -11.61 35.93
C LYS A 34 10.29 -10.93 37.25
N ALA A 35 10.03 -11.56 38.39
CA ALA A 35 10.42 -11.03 39.69
C ALA A 35 11.94 -11.01 39.84
N ALA A 36 12.61 -12.11 39.49
CA ALA A 36 14.07 -12.21 39.50
C ALA A 36 14.73 -11.20 38.56
N LEU A 37 14.19 -11.01 37.35
CA LEU A 37 14.74 -10.01 36.42
C LEU A 37 14.60 -8.57 36.94
N ARG A 38 13.52 -8.25 37.64
CA ARG A 38 13.36 -6.92 38.26
C ARG A 38 14.39 -6.64 39.35
N THR A 39 14.98 -7.65 39.96
CA THR A 39 16.01 -7.46 40.99
C THR A 39 17.42 -7.54 40.40
N SER A 40 17.65 -8.34 39.36
CA SER A 40 18.99 -8.64 38.84
C SER A 40 19.33 -8.05 37.47
N PHE A 41 18.37 -7.48 36.73
CA PHE A 41 18.58 -7.04 35.34
C PHE A 41 18.13 -5.60 35.10
N LEU A 42 19.10 -4.72 34.82
CA LEU A 42 18.88 -3.27 34.69
C LEU A 42 17.76 -2.90 33.68
N PRO A 43 17.65 -3.51 32.47
CA PRO A 43 16.54 -3.23 31.56
C PRO A 43 15.15 -3.56 32.13
N ALA A 44 15.05 -4.54 33.02
CA ALA A 44 13.82 -4.88 33.72
C ALA A 44 13.54 -3.93 34.91
N GLN A 45 14.58 -3.44 35.59
CA GLN A 45 14.48 -2.47 36.69
C GLN A 45 13.93 -1.12 36.22
N VAL A 46 14.42 -0.62 35.07
CA VAL A 46 13.99 0.68 34.53
C VAL A 46 12.65 0.63 33.78
N SER A 47 12.09 -0.57 33.59
CA SER A 47 10.86 -0.78 32.82
C SER A 47 9.68 -1.12 33.74
N PRO A 48 8.69 -0.23 33.91
CA PRO A 48 7.56 -0.48 34.82
C PRO A 48 6.68 -1.65 34.35
N SER A 49 6.73 -2.02 33.07
CA SER A 49 6.01 -3.16 32.49
C SER A 49 6.80 -3.75 31.33
N PHE A 50 6.91 -5.09 31.28
CA PHE A 50 7.59 -5.81 30.20
C PHE A 50 6.99 -7.20 29.95
N HIS A 51 7.14 -7.68 28.72
CA HIS A 51 6.81 -9.03 28.27
C HIS A 51 8.09 -9.83 28.01
N LEU A 52 7.95 -11.16 28.12
CA LEU A 52 9.02 -12.11 27.83
C LEU A 52 8.58 -12.93 26.63
N PHE A 53 9.49 -13.17 25.69
CA PHE A 53 9.23 -13.91 24.46
C PHE A 53 10.28 -15.01 24.27
N LEU A 54 9.86 -16.19 23.81
CA LEU A 54 10.75 -17.26 23.38
C LEU A 54 10.38 -17.63 21.94
N LYS A 55 11.35 -17.66 21.02
CA LYS A 55 11.13 -17.96 19.58
C LYS A 55 9.98 -17.16 18.95
N GLY A 56 9.84 -15.89 19.33
CA GLY A 56 8.79 -14.99 18.85
C GLY A 56 7.42 -15.14 19.53
N ALA A 57 7.22 -16.14 20.38
CA ALA A 57 5.97 -16.34 21.12
C ALA A 57 6.01 -15.68 22.51
N LYS A 58 4.95 -14.95 22.87
CA LYS A 58 4.82 -14.29 24.18
C LYS A 58 4.56 -15.34 25.27
N LEU A 59 5.42 -15.34 26.30
CA LEU A 59 5.28 -16.24 27.43
C LEU A 59 4.11 -15.82 28.34
N ARG A 60 3.28 -16.81 28.69
CA ARG A 60 2.21 -16.65 29.68
C ARG A 60 2.81 -16.60 31.07
N LEU A 61 2.20 -15.84 31.97
CA LEU A 61 2.75 -15.60 33.31
C LEU A 61 2.77 -16.86 34.19
N ASP A 62 1.79 -17.71 33.99
CA ASP A 62 1.53 -18.99 34.67
C ASP A 62 2.27 -20.19 34.05
N ALA A 63 2.96 -20.01 32.92
CA ALA A 63 3.74 -21.09 32.33
C ALA A 63 4.96 -21.42 33.22
N GLU A 64 5.22 -22.72 33.43
CA GLU A 64 6.39 -23.21 34.15
C GLU A 64 7.63 -23.17 33.26
N ILE A 65 8.76 -22.72 33.80
CA ILE A 65 10.02 -22.60 33.06
C ILE A 65 10.49 -23.96 32.55
N GLY A 66 10.35 -25.04 33.33
CA GLY A 66 10.70 -26.39 32.92
C GLY A 66 9.86 -26.94 31.74
N SER A 67 8.68 -26.37 31.49
CA SER A 67 7.83 -26.74 30.35
C SER A 67 8.19 -26.03 29.04
N LEU A 68 9.10 -25.05 29.08
CA LEU A 68 9.53 -24.32 27.90
C LEU A 68 10.63 -25.10 27.17
N ALA A 69 10.44 -25.39 25.89
CA ALA A 69 11.44 -26.03 25.03
C ALA A 69 12.59 -25.05 24.67
N ILE A 70 13.39 -24.70 25.67
CA ILE A 70 14.60 -23.88 25.57
C ILE A 70 15.75 -24.83 25.23
N GLY A 71 16.20 -24.82 23.98
CA GLY A 71 17.38 -25.59 23.54
C GLY A 71 18.69 -24.85 23.82
N ASP A 72 19.81 -25.53 23.60
CA ASP A 72 21.14 -24.91 23.73
C ASP A 72 21.29 -23.71 22.78
N GLY A 73 21.55 -22.53 23.35
CA GLY A 73 21.68 -21.26 22.62
C GLY A 73 20.36 -20.48 22.45
N ASP A 74 19.22 -21.01 22.88
CA ASP A 74 17.98 -20.26 22.94
C ASP A 74 18.00 -19.23 24.08
N PHE A 75 17.40 -18.07 23.85
CA PHE A 75 17.26 -17.02 24.85
C PHE A 75 15.85 -16.43 24.86
N ILE A 76 15.44 -15.96 26.03
CA ILE A 76 14.19 -15.24 26.21
C ILE A 76 14.43 -13.75 25.95
N VAL A 77 13.57 -13.14 25.14
CA VAL A 77 13.64 -11.70 24.84
C VAL A 77 12.76 -10.91 25.78
N LEU A 78 13.35 -9.92 26.47
CA LEU A 78 12.63 -8.93 27.28
C LEU A 78 12.22 -7.74 26.41
N VAL A 79 10.92 -7.49 26.34
CA VAL A 79 10.32 -6.39 25.58
C VAL A 79 9.53 -5.47 26.52
N PRO A 80 10.01 -4.24 26.79
CA PRO A 80 9.29 -3.28 27.63
C PRO A 80 8.05 -2.71 26.94
N PHE A 81 7.04 -2.34 27.73
CA PHE A 81 5.84 -1.66 27.24
C PHE A 81 5.29 -0.68 28.29
N THR A 82 4.50 0.29 27.85
CA THR A 82 3.78 1.23 28.72
C THR A 82 2.32 0.80 28.83
N ARG A 83 1.80 0.68 30.07
CA ARG A 83 0.36 0.53 30.30
C ARG A 83 -0.29 1.91 30.26
N THR A 84 -1.30 2.09 29.40
CA THR A 84 -2.25 3.21 29.52
C THR A 84 -3.08 3.00 30.79
N PRO A 85 -3.27 4.02 31.65
CA PRO A 85 -4.14 3.87 32.81
C PRO A 85 -5.59 3.63 32.36
N GLN A 86 -6.15 2.48 32.73
CA GLN A 86 -7.58 2.19 32.53
C GLN A 86 -8.39 3.04 33.52
N GLN A 87 -9.32 3.85 33.00
CA GLN A 87 -10.37 4.48 33.80
C GLN A 87 -11.30 3.37 34.32
N HIS A 88 -11.33 3.20 35.64
CA HIS A 88 -12.28 2.31 36.31
C HIS A 88 -13.68 2.93 36.25
N PHE A 89 -14.57 2.38 35.42
CA PHE A 89 -16.01 2.47 35.68
C PHE A 89 -16.40 1.30 36.57
N SER A 90 -16.79 1.61 37.80
CA SER A 90 -17.42 0.67 38.72
C SER A 90 -18.87 0.45 38.29
N VAL A 91 -19.22 -0.78 37.90
CA VAL A 91 -20.61 -1.23 37.88
C VAL A 91 -20.72 -2.42 38.83
N SER A 92 -21.64 -2.24 39.78
CA SER A 92 -22.01 -3.17 40.84
C SER A 92 -22.60 -4.48 40.31
N THR A 93 -22.29 -5.54 41.04
CA THR A 93 -22.69 -6.94 40.88
C THR A 93 -24.20 -7.21 40.98
N ALA A 94 -24.70 -8.09 40.11
CA ALA A 94 -25.78 -9.03 40.38
C ALA A 94 -25.49 -10.36 39.67
N SER A 95 -25.94 -11.46 40.26
CA SER A 95 -25.37 -12.81 40.25
C SER A 95 -26.10 -13.85 39.37
N GLN A 96 -25.37 -14.93 39.03
CA GLN A 96 -25.77 -16.29 38.54
C GLN A 96 -26.34 -16.38 37.10
N ASP A 97 -26.04 -17.37 36.24
CA ASP A 97 -25.52 -18.74 36.42
C ASP A 97 -24.87 -19.30 35.10
N GLN A 98 -24.28 -20.49 35.20
CA GLN A 98 -23.23 -21.14 34.37
C GLN A 98 -23.54 -21.55 32.90
N GLY A 99 -22.47 -21.59 32.07
CA GLY A 99 -22.40 -22.33 30.80
C GLY A 99 -21.00 -22.30 30.14
N HIS A 100 -20.34 -23.47 30.04
CA HIS A 100 -18.98 -23.72 29.54
C HIS A 100 -18.68 -23.27 28.09
N CYS A 101 -17.53 -22.60 27.85
CA CYS A 101 -16.68 -22.76 26.65
C CYS A 101 -15.30 -22.07 26.82
N PRO A 102 -14.17 -22.63 26.34
CA PRO A 102 -12.84 -22.07 26.55
C PRO A 102 -12.51 -20.92 25.56
N PRO A 103 -11.73 -19.88 25.95
CA PRO A 103 -11.42 -18.76 25.07
C PRO A 103 -10.22 -19.03 24.15
N LYS A 104 -10.42 -18.74 22.86
CA LYS A 104 -9.44 -18.78 21.77
C LYS A 104 -8.30 -17.77 21.97
N GLN A 105 -7.10 -18.15 21.51
CA GLN A 105 -5.90 -17.32 21.45
C GLN A 105 -6.03 -16.20 20.39
N PRO A 106 -5.34 -15.04 20.53
CA PRO A 106 -5.36 -13.99 19.53
C PRO A 106 -4.37 -14.28 18.39
N GLU A 107 -4.94 -14.45 17.19
CA GLU A 107 -4.25 -14.75 15.93
C GLU A 107 -3.38 -13.59 15.43
N VAL A 108 -2.14 -13.92 15.06
CA VAL A 108 -1.37 -13.13 14.09
C VAL A 108 -1.87 -13.52 12.70
N SER A 109 -2.47 -12.53 12.03
CA SER A 109 -2.99 -12.49 10.66
C SER A 109 -3.51 -13.81 10.07
N SER A 110 -4.76 -14.15 10.39
CA SER A 110 -5.56 -15.13 9.65
C SER A 110 -5.54 -14.89 8.14
N ALA A 111 -5.38 -13.64 7.68
CA ALA A 111 -5.29 -13.28 6.27
C ALA A 111 -4.06 -13.85 5.54
N ALA A 112 -2.89 -13.92 6.19
CA ALA A 112 -1.66 -14.42 5.54
C ALA A 112 -1.66 -15.95 5.47
N ASN A 113 -2.17 -16.61 6.51
CA ASN A 113 -2.35 -18.06 6.51
C ASN A 113 -3.51 -18.47 5.59
N SER A 114 -4.60 -17.68 5.54
CA SER A 114 -5.68 -17.89 4.56
C SER A 114 -5.15 -17.75 3.14
N ALA A 115 -4.42 -16.68 2.80
CA ALA A 115 -3.89 -16.51 1.46
C ALA A 115 -2.94 -17.66 1.04
N TRP A 116 -2.12 -18.17 1.96
CA TRP A 116 -1.27 -19.34 1.70
C TRP A 116 -2.08 -20.63 1.55
N GLN A 117 -3.07 -20.85 2.43
CA GLN A 117 -3.97 -21.99 2.36
C GLN A 117 -4.80 -21.95 1.07
N ASP A 118 -5.26 -20.78 0.67
CA ASP A 118 -6.03 -20.53 -0.54
C ASP A 118 -5.19 -20.82 -1.80
N ILE A 119 -3.90 -20.44 -1.80
CA ILE A 119 -2.97 -20.80 -2.88
C ILE A 119 -2.74 -22.32 -2.91
N MET A 120 -2.53 -22.97 -1.76
CA MET A 120 -2.29 -24.42 -1.70
C MET A 120 -3.52 -25.25 -2.08
N ASP A 121 -4.70 -24.77 -1.74
CA ASP A 121 -5.97 -25.38 -2.10
C ASP A 121 -6.28 -25.19 -3.60
N ASP A 122 -5.85 -24.07 -4.21
CA ASP A 122 -5.90 -23.91 -5.66
C ASP A 122 -4.96 -24.89 -6.38
N LEU A 123 -3.77 -25.12 -5.83
CA LEU A 123 -2.81 -26.09 -6.37
C LEU A 123 -3.32 -27.54 -6.25
N SER A 124 -4.12 -27.84 -5.22
CA SER A 124 -4.66 -29.19 -4.96
C SER A 124 -5.97 -29.47 -5.68
N ALA A 125 -6.75 -28.45 -6.04
CA ALA A 125 -8.00 -28.58 -6.80
C ALA A 125 -7.81 -28.72 -8.32
N MET A 126 -6.58 -28.61 -8.83
CA MET A 126 -6.29 -28.80 -10.26
C MET A 126 -5.94 -30.26 -10.56
N PRO A 127 -6.61 -30.91 -11.53
CA PRO A 127 -6.34 -32.30 -11.86
C PRO A 127 -4.90 -32.47 -12.37
N ALA A 128 -4.21 -33.48 -11.85
CA ALA A 128 -2.88 -33.85 -12.29
C ALA A 128 -2.91 -34.53 -13.67
N SER A 129 -1.97 -34.13 -14.52
CA SER A 129 -1.50 -34.73 -15.79
C SER A 129 -2.12 -34.25 -17.11
N PRO A 130 -1.28 -34.25 -18.15
CA PRO A 130 -1.44 -35.20 -19.24
C PRO A 130 -0.37 -36.29 -19.14
N GLN A 131 -0.81 -37.52 -19.35
CA GLN A 131 0.02 -38.72 -19.41
C GLN A 131 1.11 -38.60 -20.48
N SER A 132 2.22 -39.26 -20.18
CA SER A 132 3.28 -39.64 -21.09
C SER A 132 2.74 -40.45 -22.27
N ASP A 133 2.98 -39.99 -23.50
CA ASP A 133 3.02 -40.86 -24.67
C ASP A 133 4.41 -40.81 -25.30
N ALA A 134 5.18 -41.86 -25.02
CA ALA A 134 6.35 -42.24 -25.77
C ALA A 134 6.01 -43.51 -26.55
N ALA A 135 5.65 -43.36 -27.83
CA ALA A 135 6.06 -44.22 -28.95
C ALA A 135 5.09 -44.05 -30.13
N SER A 136 5.53 -43.34 -31.17
CA SER A 136 5.39 -43.75 -32.58
C SER A 136 6.36 -42.93 -33.41
N LYS A 137 7.38 -43.64 -33.90
CA LYS A 137 8.37 -43.18 -34.88
C LYS A 137 7.77 -43.23 -36.28
N ASP A 138 8.28 -42.33 -37.11
CA ASP A 138 8.37 -42.36 -38.57
C ASP A 138 7.06 -42.24 -39.37
N PHE A 139 6.86 -41.10 -40.04
CA PHE A 139 6.99 -41.01 -41.50
C PHE A 139 6.96 -39.53 -41.96
N TYR A 140 7.98 -39.16 -42.73
CA TYR A 140 8.04 -37.93 -43.53
C TYR A 140 7.13 -38.05 -44.77
N SER A 141 6.60 -36.90 -45.22
CA SER A 141 6.50 -36.44 -46.62
C SER A 141 5.11 -36.03 -47.12
N SER A 142 5.11 -34.84 -47.74
CA SER A 142 4.34 -34.43 -48.92
C SER A 142 2.96 -33.75 -48.77
N CYS A 143 3.00 -32.43 -48.91
CA CYS A 143 2.32 -31.58 -49.91
C CYS A 143 0.77 -31.57 -50.05
N ASP A 144 0.22 -30.39 -49.74
CA ASP A 144 -0.68 -29.54 -50.56
C ASP A 144 -2.17 -29.89 -50.80
N PRO A 145 -3.00 -28.87 -51.15
CA PRO A 145 -4.32 -28.65 -50.54
C PRO A 145 -5.50 -28.80 -51.51
N CYS A 146 -6.72 -28.94 -50.97
CA CYS A 146 -8.01 -28.64 -51.64
C CYS A 146 -9.11 -28.57 -50.57
N SER A 147 -9.83 -27.46 -50.40
CA SER A 147 -11.01 -27.01 -51.18
C SER A 147 -12.22 -27.97 -51.07
N GLY A 148 -13.34 -27.45 -50.57
CA GLY A 148 -14.61 -28.19 -50.47
C GLY A 148 -15.68 -27.47 -49.65
N ARG A 149 -16.52 -26.68 -50.32
CA ARG A 149 -17.85 -26.21 -49.85
C ARG A 149 -18.83 -27.39 -49.76
N PHE A 150 -19.83 -27.32 -48.87
CA PHE A 150 -21.26 -27.69 -49.03
C PHE A 150 -21.98 -27.30 -47.71
N THR A 151 -22.66 -26.15 -47.63
CA THR A 151 -24.13 -25.90 -47.67
C THR A 151 -25.01 -26.60 -46.64
N GLU A 152 -25.74 -25.75 -45.91
CA GLU A 152 -27.13 -25.80 -45.42
C GLU A 152 -27.67 -27.01 -44.63
N ASP A 153 -28.17 -26.72 -43.42
CA ASP A 153 -29.59 -26.97 -43.13
C ASP A 153 -30.13 -26.07 -42.00
N MET A 154 -31.29 -25.47 -42.26
CA MET A 154 -32.11 -24.70 -41.31
C MET A 154 -32.86 -25.63 -40.34
N LYS A 155 -33.14 -25.15 -39.12
CA LYS A 155 -34.45 -25.34 -38.49
C LYS A 155 -34.74 -24.32 -37.38
N ALA A 156 -35.84 -23.60 -37.59
CA ALA A 156 -36.51 -22.74 -36.64
C ALA A 156 -37.34 -23.56 -35.63
N GLY A 157 -37.54 -22.99 -34.44
CA GLY A 157 -38.46 -23.51 -33.43
C GLY A 157 -38.65 -22.52 -32.27
N GLN A 158 -39.58 -21.58 -32.43
CA GLN A 158 -40.23 -20.89 -31.31
C GLN A 158 -41.30 -21.80 -30.71
N ILE A 159 -41.48 -21.79 -29.38
CA ILE A 159 -42.77 -21.68 -28.66
C ILE A 159 -42.50 -21.33 -27.17
N SER A 160 -43.27 -20.36 -26.70
CA SER A 160 -43.45 -19.77 -25.36
C SER A 160 -44.25 -20.69 -24.41
N THR A 161 -44.17 -20.67 -23.06
CA THR A 161 -44.68 -19.64 -22.12
C THR A 161 -44.63 -20.17 -20.66
N SER A 162 -44.63 -19.20 -19.72
CA SER A 162 -45.29 -19.19 -18.38
C SER A 162 -44.49 -19.56 -17.12
N GLY A 163 -44.57 -18.65 -16.12
CA GLY A 163 -44.09 -18.84 -14.76
C GLY A 163 -43.85 -17.52 -14.01
N SER A 164 -44.91 -16.93 -13.45
CA SER A 164 -44.90 -15.67 -12.69
C SER A 164 -44.83 -15.90 -11.17
N SER A 165 -44.10 -15.07 -10.41
CA SER A 165 -44.39 -14.58 -9.03
C SER A 165 -43.25 -13.68 -8.53
N ARG A 166 -43.38 -12.35 -8.40
CA ARG A 166 -44.06 -11.49 -7.40
C ARG A 166 -43.31 -11.29 -6.05
N LYS A 167 -43.19 -9.99 -5.70
CA LYS A 167 -42.88 -9.30 -4.40
C LYS A 167 -41.39 -8.98 -4.18
N ARG A 168 -40.96 -7.78 -3.73
CA ARG A 168 -41.64 -6.56 -3.26
C ARG A 168 -40.59 -5.41 -3.25
N ARG A 169 -40.87 -4.28 -3.92
CA ARG A 169 -40.24 -2.97 -3.68
C ARG A 169 -40.89 -2.32 -2.46
N LYS A 170 -40.12 -1.58 -1.64
CA LYS A 170 -40.66 -0.65 -0.64
C LYS A 170 -39.93 0.69 -0.77
N THR A 171 -40.72 1.73 -0.96
CA THR A 171 -40.38 3.13 -1.20
C THR A 171 -40.28 3.94 0.10
N CYS A 172 -39.67 5.12 -0.06
CA CYS A 172 -39.37 6.20 0.88
C CYS A 172 -40.46 6.62 1.89
N LYS A 173 -40.01 7.28 2.96
CA LYS A 173 -40.74 8.39 3.62
C LYS A 173 -39.76 9.45 4.13
N GLU A 174 -39.88 10.65 3.56
CA GLU A 174 -39.47 11.93 4.12
C GLU A 174 -40.44 12.39 5.21
N ASN A 175 -39.94 13.26 6.09
CA ASN A 175 -40.56 14.43 6.74
C ASN A 175 -39.53 14.87 7.82
N GLY A 176 -39.13 16.13 8.01
CA GLY A 176 -39.72 17.42 7.68
C GLY A 176 -39.54 18.33 8.91
N ASN A 177 -38.85 19.46 8.70
CA ASN A 177 -38.53 20.61 9.57
C ASN A 177 -39.35 20.89 10.85
N GLY A 178 -38.67 21.52 11.83
CA GLY A 178 -39.29 22.42 12.80
C GLY A 178 -38.41 22.83 14.00
N SER A 179 -37.62 23.90 13.85
CA SER A 179 -37.32 24.87 14.93
C SER A 179 -38.24 26.10 14.71
N PRO A 180 -38.38 27.13 15.59
CA PRO A 180 -37.51 27.56 16.72
C PRO A 180 -38.27 28.09 17.99
N GLN A 181 -37.56 28.35 19.09
CA GLN A 181 -37.61 29.65 19.82
C GLN A 181 -36.75 29.69 21.10
N MET A 182 -36.12 30.84 21.30
CA MET A 182 -35.43 31.32 22.51
C MET A 182 -36.41 31.76 23.60
N VAL A 183 -36.05 31.57 24.87
CA VAL A 183 -36.41 32.46 25.99
C VAL A 183 -35.27 32.51 27.01
N SER A 184 -34.93 33.74 27.41
CA SER A 184 -34.00 34.20 28.44
C SER A 184 -34.48 33.98 29.88
N SER A 185 -33.57 33.82 30.85
CA SER A 185 -33.36 34.75 32.00
C SER A 185 -32.63 34.13 33.21
N SER A 186 -31.57 34.84 33.63
CA SER A 186 -31.15 35.21 35.00
C SER A 186 -30.78 34.19 36.10
N GLU A 187 -29.48 34.28 36.48
CA GLU A 187 -28.89 34.47 37.83
C GLU A 187 -29.06 33.42 38.95
N ALA A 188 -27.92 32.92 39.46
CA ALA A 188 -27.58 32.97 40.88
C ALA A 188 -26.07 32.69 41.13
N ASN A 189 -25.45 33.58 41.90
CA ASN A 189 -24.07 33.53 42.41
C ASN A 189 -23.81 32.38 43.39
N GLY A 190 -22.57 31.88 43.41
CA GLY A 190 -22.05 30.99 44.44
C GLY A 190 -20.53 30.89 44.43
N THR A 191 -19.87 31.79 45.14
CA THR A 191 -18.43 31.80 45.44
C THR A 191 -18.03 30.65 46.36
N ALA A 192 -17.01 29.86 45.98
CA ALA A 192 -16.18 29.10 46.92
C ALA A 192 -14.80 28.83 46.33
N GLU A 193 -13.79 29.56 46.84
CA GLU A 193 -12.38 29.20 46.72
C GLU A 193 -12.06 27.95 47.57
N LYS A 194 -11.25 27.03 47.03
CA LYS A 194 -9.96 26.60 47.63
C LYS A 194 -9.29 25.43 46.85
N HIS A 195 -8.17 25.78 46.24
CA HIS A 195 -6.86 25.11 46.32
C HIS A 195 -6.62 23.63 45.92
N ASN A 196 -5.83 23.51 44.84
CA ASN A 196 -4.51 22.84 44.75
C ASN A 196 -4.43 21.31 44.42
N ILE A 197 -3.86 20.96 43.25
CA ILE A 197 -2.46 20.47 43.08
C ILE A 197 -2.23 19.96 41.64
N SER A 198 -1.16 20.51 41.07
CA SER A 198 -0.55 20.26 39.76
C SER A 198 -0.01 18.83 39.57
N LYS A 199 -0.14 18.31 38.34
CA LYS A 199 0.95 17.64 37.59
C LYS A 199 0.52 17.40 36.13
N LYS A 200 0.63 18.44 35.28
CA LYS A 200 0.59 18.27 33.82
C LYS A 200 1.99 17.91 33.31
N SER A 201 2.05 16.86 32.50
CA SER A 201 3.23 16.30 31.85
C SER A 201 3.82 17.24 30.80
N GLY A 202 5.05 17.70 31.04
CA GLY A 202 6.22 17.64 30.14
C GLY A 202 6.23 18.24 28.72
N VAL A 203 5.10 18.53 28.06
CA VAL A 203 5.08 19.06 26.68
C VAL A 203 4.82 20.58 26.65
N ALA A 204 4.20 21.11 27.71
CA ALA A 204 3.67 22.48 27.76
C ALA A 204 4.70 23.60 28.14
N LYS A 205 5.97 23.49 27.75
CA LYS A 205 6.98 24.55 28.03
C LYS A 205 7.63 25.19 26.80
N SER A 206 7.00 25.08 25.63
CA SER A 206 7.28 25.96 24.47
C SER A 206 6.03 26.67 23.96
N ALA A 207 5.13 27.06 24.87
CA ALA A 207 3.91 27.80 24.57
C ALA A 207 4.13 29.18 23.91
N ALA A 208 5.39 29.60 23.70
CA ALA A 208 5.76 30.86 23.07
C ALA A 208 5.88 30.80 21.53
N MET A 209 5.65 29.64 20.88
CA MET A 209 5.92 29.46 19.44
C MET A 209 4.77 28.87 18.61
N LEU A 210 3.57 28.71 19.15
CA LEU A 210 2.45 28.17 18.37
C LEU A 210 1.77 29.29 17.56
N CYS A 211 1.74 29.14 16.24
CA CYS A 211 0.93 29.97 15.36
C CYS A 211 -0.56 29.74 15.66
N HIS A 212 -1.32 30.84 15.74
CA HIS A 212 -2.79 30.84 15.88
C HIS A 212 -3.47 31.48 14.67
N ASP A 213 -2.69 31.91 13.68
CA ASP A 213 -3.21 32.47 12.44
C ASP A 213 -3.72 31.35 11.53
N MET A 214 -4.83 31.63 10.86
CA MET A 214 -5.56 30.71 9.99
C MET A 214 -5.75 31.30 8.59
N GLN A 215 -5.12 32.45 8.30
CA GLN A 215 -5.16 33.01 6.95
C GLN A 215 -4.48 32.05 5.96
N PRO A 216 -5.10 31.77 4.82
CA PRO A 216 -4.54 30.83 3.86
C PRO A 216 -3.24 31.40 3.26
N LEU A 217 -2.16 30.63 3.34
CA LEU A 217 -0.86 31.01 2.78
C LEU A 217 -0.55 30.21 1.53
N LYS A 218 0.04 30.88 0.53
CA LYS A 218 0.64 30.20 -0.62
C LYS A 218 1.97 29.56 -0.23
N PRO A 219 2.51 28.59 -1.01
CA PRO A 219 3.78 27.95 -0.69
C PRO A 219 4.95 28.94 -0.47
N ALA A 220 5.05 30.00 -1.27
CA ALA A 220 6.10 31.02 -1.11
C ALA A 220 5.96 31.81 0.20
N GLU A 221 4.72 32.19 0.54
CA GLU A 221 4.40 32.93 1.78
C GLU A 221 4.62 32.03 3.00
N MET A 222 4.26 30.75 2.90
CA MET A 222 4.53 29.74 3.94
C MET A 222 6.03 29.59 4.20
N VAL A 223 6.87 29.59 3.17
CA VAL A 223 8.32 29.54 3.37
C VAL A 223 8.82 30.75 4.16
N GLU A 224 8.30 31.93 3.87
CA GLU A 224 8.68 33.15 4.59
C GLU A 224 8.13 33.15 6.03
N HIS A 225 6.88 32.68 6.22
CA HIS A 225 6.28 32.44 7.53
C HIS A 225 7.15 31.50 8.38
N LEU A 226 7.56 30.36 7.81
CA LEU A 226 8.43 29.39 8.50
C LEU A 226 9.79 29.99 8.87
N LYS A 227 10.39 30.86 8.05
CA LYS A 227 11.65 31.53 8.42
C LYS A 227 11.50 32.46 9.62
N GLN A 228 10.35 33.14 9.72
CA GLN A 228 10.08 34.10 10.78
C GLN A 228 9.58 33.42 12.07
N GLY A 229 8.89 32.28 11.94
CA GLY A 229 8.35 31.46 13.02
C GLY A 229 9.29 30.33 13.42
N LEU A 230 8.87 29.08 13.18
CA LEU A 230 9.57 27.87 13.64
C LEU A 230 11.04 27.78 13.20
N GLY A 231 11.39 28.35 12.04
CA GLY A 231 12.72 28.28 11.43
C GLY A 231 13.69 29.39 11.86
N LYS A 232 13.27 30.27 12.78
CA LYS A 232 14.03 31.46 13.21
C LYS A 232 15.38 31.13 13.86
N GLU A 233 15.54 29.95 14.44
CA GLU A 233 16.80 29.53 15.09
C GLU A 233 17.79 28.89 14.10
N GLY A 234 17.55 29.04 12.78
CA GLY A 234 18.41 28.49 11.74
C GLY A 234 18.12 27.03 11.41
N GLN A 235 16.90 26.54 11.68
CA GLN A 235 16.50 25.18 11.33
C GLN A 235 16.44 24.97 9.81
N ILE A 236 16.12 26.02 9.04
CA ILE A 236 16.14 25.96 7.58
C ILE A 236 17.59 26.14 7.10
N VAL A 237 18.24 25.02 6.75
CA VAL A 237 19.66 25.03 6.34
C VAL A 237 19.86 25.21 4.84
N HIS A 238 18.81 24.96 4.05
CA HIS A 238 18.85 25.12 2.60
C HIS A 238 17.44 25.41 2.06
N ILE A 239 17.38 26.30 1.07
CA ILE A 239 16.18 26.59 0.29
C ILE A 239 16.60 26.59 -1.17
N GLN A 240 15.94 25.77 -1.97
CA GLN A 240 16.07 25.76 -3.41
C GLN A 240 14.72 26.03 -4.04
N GLU A 241 14.65 27.05 -4.89
CA GLU A 241 13.50 27.29 -5.75
C GLU A 241 13.68 26.49 -7.04
N ILE A 242 12.69 25.65 -7.34
CA ILE A 242 12.59 24.88 -8.57
C ILE A 242 11.58 25.62 -9.45
N SER A 243 12.06 26.12 -10.59
CA SER A 243 11.25 26.92 -11.51
C SER A 243 10.08 26.14 -12.09
N SER A 244 9.02 26.87 -12.45
CA SER A 244 7.90 26.31 -13.18
C SER A 244 8.30 25.91 -14.60
N ARG A 245 7.62 24.91 -15.15
CA ARG A 245 7.75 24.46 -16.53
C ARG A 245 6.38 24.51 -17.19
N GLU A 246 6.29 25.16 -18.34
CA GLU A 246 5.08 25.16 -19.16
C GLU A 246 4.87 23.80 -19.83
N ALA A 247 3.61 23.48 -20.13
CA ALA A 247 3.27 22.27 -20.84
C ALA A 247 3.77 22.33 -22.29
N SER A 248 4.46 21.27 -22.73
CA SER A 248 4.82 21.07 -24.13
C SER A 248 3.84 20.09 -24.76
N PHE A 249 3.00 20.59 -25.66
CA PHE A 249 1.95 19.84 -26.32
C PHE A 249 2.31 19.45 -27.75
N THR A 250 1.73 18.35 -28.21
CA THR A 250 1.75 17.88 -29.60
C THR A 250 0.33 17.50 -30.00
N GLU A 251 0.01 17.65 -31.28
CA GLU A 251 -1.26 17.19 -31.83
C GLU A 251 -1.42 15.67 -31.67
N LEU A 252 -2.67 15.19 -31.68
CA LEU A 252 -2.94 13.76 -31.62
C LEU A 252 -2.27 13.04 -32.80
N PRO A 253 -1.52 11.94 -32.55
CA PRO A 253 -0.86 11.18 -33.61
C PRO A 253 -1.82 10.77 -34.72
N CYS A 254 -1.43 10.98 -35.99
CA CYS A 254 -2.27 10.69 -37.15
C CYS A 254 -2.52 9.20 -37.39
N ASN A 255 -1.69 8.34 -36.79
CA ASN A 255 -1.81 6.88 -36.81
C ASN A 255 -2.83 6.34 -35.78
N LEU A 256 -3.46 7.18 -34.96
CA LEU A 256 -4.62 6.80 -34.17
C LEU A 256 -5.89 6.80 -35.02
N SER A 257 -6.77 5.82 -34.79
CA SER A 257 -8.10 5.78 -35.40
C SER A 257 -8.88 7.08 -35.14
N GLU A 258 -9.81 7.41 -36.04
CA GLU A 258 -10.71 8.55 -35.87
C GLU A 258 -11.56 8.38 -34.61
N ALA A 259 -12.09 7.17 -34.38
CA ALA A 259 -12.84 6.83 -33.17
C ALA A 259 -12.05 7.11 -31.88
N MET A 260 -10.77 6.72 -31.81
CA MET A 260 -9.94 7.01 -30.63
C MET A 260 -9.66 8.51 -30.48
N ARG A 261 -9.40 9.23 -31.57
CA ARG A 261 -9.19 10.68 -31.50
C ARG A 261 -10.44 11.42 -31.04
N GLU A 262 -11.63 11.00 -31.48
CA GLU A 262 -12.90 11.53 -31.00
C GLU A 262 -13.15 11.19 -29.53
N ALA A 263 -12.86 9.95 -29.12
CA ALA A 263 -12.96 9.52 -27.74
C ALA A 263 -12.04 10.32 -26.80
N LEU A 264 -10.81 10.59 -27.21
CA LEU A 264 -9.88 11.43 -26.44
C LEU A 264 -10.41 12.87 -26.33
N LYS A 265 -10.96 13.43 -27.42
CA LYS A 265 -11.58 14.76 -27.39
C LYS A 265 -12.80 14.80 -26.47
N SER A 266 -13.63 13.76 -26.44
CA SER A 266 -14.84 13.70 -25.60
C SER A 266 -14.55 13.73 -24.11
N ILE A 267 -13.36 13.23 -23.70
CA ILE A 267 -12.86 13.30 -22.31
C ILE A 267 -11.97 14.52 -22.04
N GLY A 268 -11.93 15.49 -22.95
CA GLY A 268 -11.18 16.74 -22.79
C GLY A 268 -9.70 16.66 -23.18
N ILE A 269 -9.24 15.58 -23.83
CA ILE A 269 -7.87 15.42 -24.33
C ILE A 269 -7.85 15.77 -25.82
N SER A 270 -7.67 17.05 -26.12
CA SER A 270 -7.53 17.56 -27.50
C SER A 270 -6.09 17.51 -28.02
N ARG A 271 -5.10 17.57 -27.11
CA ARG A 271 -3.66 17.51 -27.39
C ARG A 271 -3.00 16.62 -26.34
N LEU A 272 -1.87 16.03 -26.70
CA LEU A 272 -1.08 15.19 -25.79
C LEU A 272 0.21 15.91 -25.39
N TYR A 273 0.76 15.58 -24.23
CA TYR A 273 2.12 16.03 -23.93
C TYR A 273 3.10 15.39 -24.91
N SER A 274 4.22 16.07 -25.18
CA SER A 274 5.23 15.61 -26.14
C SER A 274 5.70 14.17 -25.88
N HIS A 275 5.99 13.81 -24.62
CA HIS A 275 6.36 12.43 -24.25
C HIS A 275 5.25 11.42 -24.45
N GLN A 276 3.98 11.80 -24.24
CA GLN A 276 2.84 10.92 -24.47
C GLN A 276 2.70 10.63 -25.95
N SER A 277 2.73 11.66 -26.80
CA SER A 277 2.65 11.52 -28.26
C SER A 277 3.77 10.63 -28.81
N GLN A 278 5.01 10.85 -28.34
CA GLN A 278 6.15 10.01 -28.72
C GLN A 278 5.93 8.55 -28.28
N ALA A 279 5.53 8.32 -27.02
CA ALA A 279 5.31 6.98 -26.49
C ALA A 279 4.24 6.20 -27.24
N ILE A 280 3.12 6.85 -27.55
CA ILE A 280 2.01 6.27 -28.30
C ILE A 280 2.48 5.90 -29.70
N THR A 281 3.15 6.83 -30.39
CA THR A 281 3.65 6.60 -31.76
C THR A 281 4.62 5.42 -31.82
N SER A 282 5.60 5.38 -30.91
CA SER A 282 6.59 4.30 -30.84
C SER A 282 5.97 2.95 -30.47
N SER A 283 5.02 2.93 -29.54
CA SER A 283 4.31 1.71 -29.13
C SER A 283 3.44 1.14 -30.26
N ILE A 284 2.78 1.99 -31.05
CA ILE A 284 1.97 1.56 -32.20
C ILE A 284 2.88 1.02 -33.33
N SER A 285 4.08 1.60 -33.49
CA SER A 285 5.10 1.06 -34.41
C SER A 285 5.73 -0.26 -33.95
N GLY A 286 5.30 -0.84 -32.83
CA GLY A 286 5.81 -2.11 -32.32
C GLY A 286 7.18 -2.01 -31.64
N ARG A 287 7.65 -0.81 -31.29
CA ARG A 287 8.91 -0.64 -30.55
C ARG A 287 8.69 -0.85 -29.06
N HIS A 288 9.62 -1.55 -28.41
CA HIS A 288 9.69 -1.58 -26.95
C HIS A 288 10.10 -0.20 -26.44
N ILE A 289 9.41 0.33 -25.44
CA ILE A 289 9.69 1.68 -24.92
C ILE A 289 9.80 1.70 -23.41
N VAL A 290 10.57 2.66 -22.89
CA VAL A 290 10.56 3.04 -21.47
C VAL A 290 10.27 4.52 -21.31
N VAL A 291 9.20 4.84 -20.60
CA VAL A 291 8.82 6.21 -20.25
C VAL A 291 9.39 6.55 -18.87
N ALA A 292 10.44 7.36 -18.86
CA ALA A 292 11.17 7.78 -17.67
C ALA A 292 10.89 9.26 -17.36
N THR A 293 9.65 9.56 -16.95
CA THR A 293 9.19 10.93 -16.65
C THR A 293 8.74 11.08 -15.20
N SER A 294 8.59 12.32 -14.74
CA SER A 294 8.24 12.63 -13.35
C SER A 294 6.90 12.00 -12.93
N THR A 295 6.69 11.83 -11.63
CA THR A 295 5.39 11.39 -11.10
C THR A 295 4.32 12.41 -11.47
N SER A 296 3.12 11.93 -11.81
CA SER A 296 2.00 12.76 -12.28
C SER A 296 2.19 13.44 -13.65
N SER A 297 3.17 13.02 -14.46
CA SER A 297 3.34 13.46 -15.86
C SER A 297 2.31 12.86 -16.84
N GLY A 298 1.36 12.05 -16.35
CA GLY A 298 0.38 11.35 -17.17
C GLY A 298 0.91 10.12 -17.90
N LYS A 299 1.84 9.37 -17.29
CA LYS A 299 2.40 8.10 -17.83
C LYS A 299 1.34 7.07 -18.20
N SER A 300 0.22 7.02 -17.48
CA SER A 300 -0.86 6.06 -17.76
C SER A 300 -1.42 6.20 -19.18
N LEU A 301 -1.50 7.41 -19.73
CA LEU A 301 -1.95 7.61 -21.10
C LEU A 301 -0.96 7.05 -22.13
N CYS A 302 0.34 7.02 -21.81
CA CYS A 302 1.38 6.50 -22.71
C CYS A 302 1.17 5.02 -23.04
N TYR A 303 0.67 4.22 -22.08
CA TYR A 303 0.38 2.80 -22.30
C TYR A 303 -1.10 2.49 -22.54
N ASN A 304 -2.03 3.24 -21.96
CA ASN A 304 -3.46 2.98 -22.12
C ASN A 304 -3.91 3.23 -23.56
N ILE A 305 -3.47 4.33 -24.18
CA ILE A 305 -3.90 4.70 -25.54
C ILE A 305 -3.48 3.65 -26.59
N PRO A 306 -2.20 3.25 -26.72
CA PRO A 306 -1.82 2.27 -27.74
C PRO A 306 -2.46 0.90 -27.49
N VAL A 307 -2.65 0.52 -26.22
CA VAL A 307 -3.31 -0.75 -25.86
C VAL A 307 -4.78 -0.71 -26.25
N LEU A 308 -5.54 0.31 -25.84
CA LEU A 308 -6.96 0.42 -26.16
C LEU A 308 -7.18 0.57 -27.67
N GLU A 309 -6.33 1.31 -28.36
CA GLU A 309 -6.34 1.41 -29.83
C GLU A 309 -6.24 0.01 -30.45
N CYS A 310 -5.25 -0.79 -30.06
CA CYS A 310 -5.09 -2.14 -30.58
C CYS A 310 -6.27 -3.07 -30.22
N LEU A 311 -6.75 -3.01 -28.98
CA LEU A 311 -7.88 -3.83 -28.53
C LEU A 311 -9.20 -3.45 -29.23
N SER A 312 -9.34 -2.21 -29.69
CA SER A 312 -10.50 -1.75 -30.46
C SER A 312 -10.48 -2.24 -31.91
N GLN A 313 -9.29 -2.45 -32.49
CA GLN A 313 -9.13 -2.85 -33.88
C GLN A 313 -9.13 -4.37 -34.08
N ASP A 314 -8.63 -5.12 -33.11
CA ASP A 314 -8.53 -6.58 -33.15
C ASP A 314 -9.24 -7.18 -31.94
N LEU A 315 -10.33 -7.93 -32.16
CA LEU A 315 -11.14 -8.54 -31.10
C LEU A 315 -10.44 -9.69 -30.36
N MET A 316 -9.40 -10.28 -30.96
CA MET A 316 -8.63 -11.36 -30.35
C MET A 316 -7.47 -10.81 -29.52
N ALA A 317 -6.96 -9.62 -29.87
CA ALA A 317 -5.85 -8.99 -29.17
C ALA A 317 -6.11 -8.92 -27.67
N CYS A 318 -5.07 -9.23 -26.91
CA CYS A 318 -5.02 -9.17 -25.46
C CYS A 318 -3.81 -8.35 -24.97
N ALA A 319 -3.91 -7.83 -23.75
CA ALA A 319 -2.84 -7.10 -23.09
C ALA A 319 -2.68 -7.52 -21.63
N LEU A 320 -1.46 -7.45 -21.12
CA LEU A 320 -1.10 -7.81 -19.76
C LEU A 320 -0.43 -6.62 -19.07
N TYR A 321 -1.00 -6.16 -17.96
CA TYR A 321 -0.45 -5.08 -17.15
C TYR A 321 0.11 -5.66 -15.85
N ILE A 322 1.34 -5.33 -15.53
CA ILE A 322 2.07 -5.83 -14.36
C ILE A 322 2.38 -4.65 -13.45
N PHE A 323 1.83 -4.69 -12.24
CA PHE A 323 2.04 -3.67 -11.21
C PHE A 323 2.72 -4.25 -9.98
N PRO A 324 3.57 -3.48 -9.28
CA PRO A 324 4.20 -3.94 -8.05
C PRO A 324 3.25 -3.89 -6.84
N MET A 325 2.21 -3.05 -6.87
CA MET A 325 1.29 -2.84 -5.75
C MET A 325 -0.17 -2.98 -6.18
N LYS A 326 -0.97 -3.73 -5.41
CA LYS A 326 -2.40 -3.95 -5.68
C LYS A 326 -3.23 -2.66 -5.68
N ALA A 327 -2.95 -1.73 -4.75
CA ALA A 327 -3.64 -0.44 -4.71
C ALA A 327 -3.48 0.34 -6.02
N LEU A 328 -2.26 0.34 -6.57
CA LEU A 328 -1.99 0.98 -7.85
C LEU A 328 -2.74 0.29 -9.00
N ALA A 329 -2.80 -1.04 -9.02
CA ALA A 329 -3.60 -1.78 -9.99
C ALA A 329 -5.09 -1.40 -9.96
N GLN A 330 -5.66 -1.25 -8.77
CA GLN A 330 -7.07 -0.83 -8.58
C GLN A 330 -7.32 0.59 -9.10
N ASP A 331 -6.43 1.53 -8.81
CA ASP A 331 -6.57 2.91 -9.30
C ASP A 331 -6.42 3.01 -10.83
N GLN A 332 -5.55 2.19 -11.42
CA GLN A 332 -5.42 2.10 -12.87
C GLN A 332 -6.64 1.46 -13.53
N LEU A 333 -7.26 0.44 -12.91
CA LEU A 333 -8.51 -0.14 -13.39
C LEU A 333 -9.62 0.91 -13.50
N ARG A 334 -9.78 1.76 -12.47
CA ARG A 334 -10.79 2.85 -12.48
C ARG A 334 -10.55 3.82 -13.64
N THR A 335 -9.29 4.18 -13.88
CA THR A 335 -8.90 5.09 -14.97
C THR A 335 -9.17 4.46 -16.33
N LEU A 336 -8.80 3.18 -16.51
CA LEU A 336 -9.04 2.40 -17.72
C LEU A 336 -10.54 2.28 -18.03
N ILE A 337 -11.38 2.00 -17.03
CA ILE A 337 -12.84 1.91 -17.23
C ILE A 337 -13.41 3.25 -17.71
N LYS A 338 -12.96 4.38 -17.15
CA LYS A 338 -13.39 5.71 -17.62
C LYS A 338 -13.02 5.93 -19.09
N LEU A 339 -11.78 5.60 -19.47
CA LEU A 339 -11.30 5.71 -20.86
C LEU A 339 -12.04 4.76 -21.80
N LYS A 340 -12.23 3.50 -21.41
CA LYS A 340 -13.01 2.48 -22.13
C LYS A 340 -14.43 2.99 -22.42
N ASN A 341 -15.12 3.47 -21.38
CA ASN A 341 -16.51 3.90 -21.49
C ASN A 341 -16.66 5.11 -22.42
N ALA A 342 -15.72 6.06 -22.37
CA ALA A 342 -15.74 7.23 -23.23
C ALA A 342 -15.35 6.95 -24.69
N SER A 343 -14.62 5.86 -24.93
CA SER A 343 -14.25 5.39 -26.27
C SER A 343 -15.23 4.38 -26.86
N HIS A 344 -16.28 4.01 -26.13
CA HIS A 344 -17.25 2.98 -26.51
C HIS A 344 -16.59 1.64 -26.90
N ILE A 345 -15.39 1.37 -26.38
CA ILE A 345 -14.65 0.14 -26.64
C ILE A 345 -15.23 -0.96 -25.76
N ASP A 346 -15.76 -2.03 -26.35
CA ASP A 346 -16.25 -3.17 -25.58
C ASP A 346 -15.13 -4.18 -25.28
N VAL A 347 -14.35 -3.89 -24.24
CA VAL A 347 -13.22 -4.71 -23.78
C VAL A 347 -13.35 -5.02 -22.29
N ASP A 348 -13.29 -6.30 -21.92
CA ASP A 348 -13.22 -6.69 -20.52
C ASP A 348 -11.82 -6.45 -19.94
N VAL A 349 -11.77 -5.52 -18.99
CA VAL A 349 -10.59 -5.15 -18.20
C VAL A 349 -10.79 -5.67 -16.78
N LYS A 350 -9.92 -6.57 -16.32
CA LYS A 350 -10.05 -7.22 -15.00
C LYS A 350 -8.71 -7.35 -14.29
N ILE A 351 -8.76 -7.23 -12.97
CA ILE A 351 -7.63 -7.55 -12.09
C ILE A 351 -7.66 -9.05 -11.81
N TYR A 352 -6.50 -9.67 -11.90
CA TYR A 352 -6.26 -11.06 -11.54
C TYR A 352 -5.05 -11.11 -10.61
N ASP A 353 -5.35 -11.09 -9.32
CA ASP A 353 -4.38 -11.13 -8.25
C ASP A 353 -4.78 -12.08 -7.10
N GLY A 354 -4.00 -12.10 -6.01
CA GLY A 354 -4.30 -12.94 -4.86
C GLY A 354 -5.59 -12.60 -4.12
N ASP A 355 -6.18 -11.42 -4.32
CA ASP A 355 -7.45 -11.02 -3.71
C ASP A 355 -8.65 -11.31 -4.63
N THR A 356 -8.41 -11.84 -5.83
CA THR A 356 -9.46 -12.19 -6.79
C THR A 356 -10.22 -13.44 -6.32
N PRO A 357 -11.55 -13.33 -6.08
CA PRO A 357 -12.38 -14.46 -5.65
C PRO A 357 -12.27 -15.64 -6.60
N ARG A 358 -12.23 -16.87 -6.08
CA ARG A 358 -12.05 -18.09 -6.89
C ARG A 358 -13.12 -18.25 -7.97
N GLU A 359 -14.36 -17.93 -7.65
CA GLU A 359 -15.49 -18.01 -8.58
C GLU A 359 -15.34 -17.10 -9.79
N ASP A 360 -14.68 -15.94 -9.62
CA ASP A 360 -14.46 -14.98 -10.70
C ASP A 360 -13.28 -15.37 -11.59
N ARG A 361 -12.31 -16.15 -11.09
CA ARG A 361 -11.06 -16.43 -11.80
C ARG A 361 -11.27 -17.13 -13.13
N LEU A 362 -12.18 -18.11 -13.18
CA LEU A 362 -12.51 -18.81 -14.42
C LEU A 362 -13.09 -17.85 -15.46
N TRP A 363 -14.07 -17.04 -15.04
CA TRP A 363 -14.68 -16.06 -15.94
C TRP A 363 -13.68 -15.03 -16.43
N ILE A 364 -12.83 -14.49 -15.54
CA ILE A 364 -11.80 -13.51 -15.90
C ILE A 364 -10.81 -14.09 -16.90
N ARG A 365 -10.31 -15.30 -16.65
CA ARG A 365 -9.39 -16.00 -17.55
C ARG A 365 -10.01 -16.19 -18.94
N ASP A 366 -11.28 -16.59 -18.98
CA ASP A 366 -11.93 -16.99 -20.23
C ASP A 366 -12.44 -15.78 -21.04
N ASN A 367 -12.71 -14.63 -20.40
CA ASN A 367 -13.32 -13.47 -21.06
C ASN A 367 -12.45 -12.20 -21.09
N ALA A 368 -11.61 -11.95 -20.08
CA ALA A 368 -10.85 -10.70 -20.00
C ALA A 368 -9.83 -10.58 -21.15
N ARG A 369 -9.78 -9.42 -21.78
CA ARG A 369 -8.82 -9.10 -22.85
C ARG A 369 -7.68 -8.21 -22.36
N LEU A 370 -7.92 -7.42 -21.31
CA LEU A 370 -6.87 -6.71 -20.58
C LEU A 370 -6.81 -7.26 -19.15
N LEU A 371 -5.72 -7.97 -18.85
CA LEU A 371 -5.48 -8.55 -17.54
C LEU A 371 -4.50 -7.67 -16.76
N ILE A 372 -4.90 -7.23 -15.56
CA ILE A 372 -4.04 -6.50 -14.64
C ILE A 372 -3.60 -7.47 -13.54
N THR A 373 -2.30 -7.62 -13.32
CA THR A 373 -1.75 -8.59 -12.36
C THR A 373 -0.46 -8.07 -11.71
N ASN A 374 0.22 -8.95 -10.98
CA ASN A 374 1.52 -8.71 -10.36
C ASN A 374 2.51 -9.86 -10.68
N PRO A 375 3.82 -9.68 -10.47
CA PRO A 375 4.81 -10.72 -10.76
C PRO A 375 4.56 -12.03 -10.02
N ASP A 376 4.07 -11.97 -8.78
CA ASP A 376 3.80 -13.15 -7.96
C ASP A 376 2.70 -14.01 -8.60
N MET A 377 1.61 -13.39 -9.04
CA MET A 377 0.49 -14.09 -9.66
C MET A 377 0.83 -14.61 -11.06
N LEU A 378 1.71 -13.92 -11.80
CA LEU A 378 2.33 -14.51 -12.98
C LEU A 378 3.12 -15.78 -12.63
N HIS A 379 3.94 -15.72 -11.58
CA HIS A 379 4.78 -16.82 -11.17
C HIS A 379 4.01 -18.05 -10.70
N VAL A 380 3.01 -17.86 -9.82
CA VAL A 380 2.32 -18.96 -9.13
C VAL A 380 1.12 -19.50 -9.89
N SER A 381 0.46 -18.69 -10.72
CA SER A 381 -0.82 -19.08 -11.33
C SER A 381 -0.82 -19.05 -12.86
N ILE A 382 -0.37 -17.97 -13.49
CA ILE A 382 -0.53 -17.82 -14.96
C ILE A 382 0.51 -18.67 -15.70
N LEU A 383 1.79 -18.59 -15.32
CA LEU A 383 2.87 -19.26 -16.05
C LEU A 383 2.95 -20.78 -15.84
N PRO A 384 2.73 -21.35 -14.63
CA PRO A 384 2.72 -22.80 -14.45
C PRO A 384 1.55 -23.47 -15.16
N TYR A 385 0.40 -22.79 -15.22
CA TYR A 385 -0.83 -23.28 -15.84
C TYR A 385 -1.13 -22.58 -17.16
N HIS A 386 -0.07 -22.24 -17.92
CA HIS A 386 -0.18 -21.43 -19.13
C HIS A 386 -1.15 -22.01 -20.17
N GLY A 387 -1.34 -23.34 -20.21
CA GLY A 387 -2.35 -24.01 -21.04
C GLY A 387 -3.77 -23.47 -20.80
N GLN A 388 -4.14 -23.19 -19.55
CA GLN A 388 -5.44 -22.61 -19.22
C GLN A 388 -5.54 -21.14 -19.65
N PHE A 389 -4.42 -20.44 -19.72
CA PHE A 389 -4.31 -19.05 -20.16
C PHE A 389 -3.97 -18.92 -21.65
N GLN A 390 -4.07 -20.01 -22.42
CA GLN A 390 -3.68 -20.05 -23.83
C GLN A 390 -4.30 -18.91 -24.63
N ARG A 391 -5.60 -18.65 -24.48
CA ARG A 391 -6.31 -17.58 -25.20
C ARG A 391 -5.63 -16.21 -25.02
N ILE A 392 -5.26 -15.86 -23.80
CA ILE A 392 -4.62 -14.58 -23.52
C ILE A 392 -3.18 -14.62 -24.05
N LEU A 393 -2.41 -15.64 -23.69
CA LEU A 393 -0.98 -15.75 -23.99
C LEU A 393 -0.68 -15.90 -25.49
N SER A 394 -1.58 -16.47 -26.29
CA SER A 394 -1.43 -16.56 -27.75
C SER A 394 -1.77 -15.26 -28.46
N ASN A 395 -2.55 -14.38 -27.83
CA ASN A 395 -3.00 -13.13 -28.42
C ASN A 395 -2.42 -11.89 -27.74
N LEU A 396 -1.37 -12.05 -26.92
CA LEU A 396 -0.72 -10.91 -26.26
C LEU A 396 -0.07 -10.00 -27.30
N ARG A 397 -0.56 -8.76 -27.39
CA ARG A 397 0.01 -7.69 -28.21
C ARG A 397 0.86 -6.73 -27.40
N TYR A 398 0.49 -6.52 -26.13
CA TYR A 398 1.18 -5.61 -25.23
C TYR A 398 1.42 -6.22 -23.85
N ILE A 399 2.60 -5.98 -23.31
CA ILE A 399 2.94 -6.16 -21.89
C ILE A 399 3.34 -4.80 -21.32
N VAL A 400 2.59 -4.32 -20.34
CA VAL A 400 2.87 -3.07 -19.63
C VAL A 400 3.47 -3.40 -18.27
N ILE A 401 4.60 -2.76 -17.95
CA ILE A 401 5.25 -2.89 -16.64
C ILE A 401 5.39 -1.49 -16.07
N ASP A 402 4.54 -1.16 -15.10
CA ASP A 402 4.57 0.15 -14.44
C ASP A 402 5.48 0.14 -13.22
N GLU A 403 5.92 1.33 -12.79
CA GLU A 403 6.80 1.51 -11.63
C GLU A 403 8.07 0.65 -11.71
N ALA A 404 8.68 0.56 -12.90
CA ALA A 404 9.74 -0.42 -13.18
C ALA A 404 10.94 -0.34 -12.23
N HIS A 405 11.27 0.85 -11.70
CA HIS A 405 12.31 1.05 -10.67
C HIS A 405 12.06 0.30 -9.35
N SER A 406 10.84 -0.17 -9.11
CA SER A 406 10.50 -1.03 -7.97
C SER A 406 11.11 -2.44 -8.12
N TYR A 407 11.32 -2.90 -9.35
CA TYR A 407 11.89 -4.22 -9.64
C TYR A 407 13.42 -4.20 -9.61
N LYS A 408 14.00 -4.02 -8.42
CA LYS A 408 15.45 -3.98 -8.19
C LYS A 408 15.91 -4.93 -7.09
N GLY A 409 17.22 -5.16 -7.01
CA GLY A 409 17.81 -6.10 -6.04
C GLY A 409 17.27 -7.52 -6.23
N ALA A 410 17.14 -8.28 -5.13
CA ALA A 410 16.65 -9.66 -5.19
C ALA A 410 15.26 -9.78 -5.82
N PHE A 411 14.34 -8.87 -5.48
CA PHE A 411 12.99 -8.85 -6.06
C PHE A 411 13.01 -8.60 -7.58
N GLY A 412 13.86 -7.68 -8.03
CA GLY A 412 14.12 -7.43 -9.46
C GLY A 412 14.65 -8.67 -10.18
N CYS A 413 15.63 -9.37 -9.60
CA CYS A 413 16.19 -10.59 -10.18
C CYS A 413 15.12 -11.68 -10.37
N HIS A 414 14.27 -11.90 -9.37
CA HIS A 414 13.14 -12.84 -9.48
C HIS A 414 12.17 -12.41 -10.57
N THR A 415 11.78 -11.14 -10.59
CA THR A 415 10.86 -10.59 -11.60
C THR A 415 11.43 -10.76 -13.01
N ALA A 416 12.74 -10.56 -13.20
CA ALA A 416 13.39 -10.74 -14.48
C ALA A 416 13.30 -12.19 -14.99
N LEU A 417 13.51 -13.17 -14.11
CA LEU A 417 13.34 -14.60 -14.46
C LEU A 417 11.88 -14.94 -14.80
N ILE A 418 10.91 -14.32 -14.12
CA ILE A 418 9.48 -14.49 -14.41
C ILE A 418 9.16 -13.91 -15.81
N ILE A 419 9.65 -12.72 -16.12
CA ILE A 419 9.43 -12.10 -17.44
C ILE A 419 10.12 -12.90 -18.55
N ARG A 420 11.34 -13.42 -18.34
CA ARG A 420 12.02 -14.32 -19.30
C ARG A 420 11.20 -15.59 -19.56
N ARG A 421 10.60 -16.19 -18.52
CA ARG A 421 9.67 -17.34 -18.67
C ARG A 421 8.42 -16.97 -19.45
N LEU A 422 7.80 -15.84 -19.15
CA LEU A 422 6.65 -15.32 -19.87
C LEU A 422 6.98 -15.13 -21.36
N LYS A 423 8.09 -14.45 -21.67
CA LYS A 423 8.56 -14.20 -23.03
C LYS A 423 8.78 -15.51 -23.78
N ARG A 424 9.48 -16.48 -23.17
CA ARG A 424 9.67 -17.83 -23.75
C ARG A 424 8.35 -18.53 -24.07
N ILE A 425 7.37 -18.47 -23.17
CA ILE A 425 6.06 -19.09 -23.39
C ILE A 425 5.31 -18.39 -24.53
N CYS A 426 5.31 -17.06 -24.54
CA CYS A 426 4.70 -16.28 -25.62
C CYS A 426 5.33 -16.66 -26.97
N SER A 427 6.66 -16.57 -27.10
CA SER A 427 7.35 -16.77 -28.38
C SER A 427 7.41 -18.24 -28.82
N ASN A 428 7.82 -19.16 -27.93
CA ASN A 428 8.17 -20.53 -28.33
C ASN A 428 7.01 -21.52 -28.22
N VAL A 429 6.00 -21.23 -27.40
CA VAL A 429 4.84 -22.12 -27.21
C VAL A 429 3.64 -21.61 -28.00
N TYR A 430 3.35 -20.30 -27.93
CA TYR A 430 2.14 -19.74 -28.53
C TYR A 430 2.38 -18.85 -29.76
N GLY A 431 3.62 -18.59 -30.14
CA GLY A 431 3.97 -17.79 -31.32
C GLY A 431 3.62 -16.30 -31.23
N SER A 432 3.42 -15.75 -30.02
CA SER A 432 3.16 -14.33 -29.81
C SER A 432 4.42 -13.56 -29.41
N CYS A 433 4.57 -12.35 -29.96
CA CYS A 433 5.69 -11.46 -29.71
C CYS A 433 5.17 -10.09 -29.24
N PRO A 434 4.77 -9.95 -27.95
CA PRO A 434 4.18 -8.72 -27.45
C PRO A 434 5.19 -7.57 -27.39
N THR A 435 4.70 -6.36 -27.65
CA THR A 435 5.45 -5.11 -27.42
C THR A 435 5.47 -4.78 -25.93
N PHE A 436 6.61 -4.33 -25.42
CA PHE A 436 6.79 -4.00 -24.01
C PHE A 436 6.74 -2.49 -23.82
N ILE A 437 5.94 -2.03 -22.86
CA ILE A 437 5.87 -0.63 -22.47
C ILE A 437 6.20 -0.54 -20.99
N PHE A 438 7.35 0.06 -20.68
CA PHE A 438 7.79 0.28 -19.31
C PHE A 438 7.47 1.71 -18.89
N CYS A 439 7.04 1.89 -17.65
CA CYS A 439 6.91 3.19 -17.02
C CYS A 439 7.74 3.23 -15.74
N THR A 440 8.48 4.30 -15.55
CA THR A 440 9.27 4.50 -14.33
C THR A 440 9.36 5.97 -13.97
N ALA A 441 9.49 6.26 -12.68
CA ALA A 441 10.04 7.54 -12.24
C ALA A 441 11.45 7.74 -12.80
N THR A 442 11.89 8.99 -12.83
CA THR A 442 13.23 9.38 -13.29
C THR A 442 14.30 8.58 -12.53
N SER A 443 14.99 7.69 -13.23
CA SER A 443 16.12 6.91 -12.73
C SER A 443 17.38 7.25 -13.54
N ALA A 444 18.56 6.90 -13.01
CA ALA A 444 19.82 7.21 -13.68
C ALA A 444 20.02 6.38 -14.96
N ASN A 445 19.57 5.12 -14.96
CA ASN A 445 19.77 4.16 -16.05
C ASN A 445 18.49 3.38 -16.40
N PRO A 446 17.40 4.05 -16.83
CA PRO A 446 16.11 3.42 -17.08
C PRO A 446 16.16 2.38 -18.20
N CYS A 447 16.90 2.66 -19.28
CA CYS A 447 17.00 1.78 -20.44
C CYS A 447 17.71 0.46 -20.09
N GLU A 448 18.92 0.54 -19.52
CA GLU A 448 19.69 -0.63 -19.07
C GLU A 448 18.89 -1.50 -18.10
N HIS A 449 18.21 -0.86 -17.14
CA HIS A 449 17.42 -1.58 -16.14
C HIS A 449 16.30 -2.41 -16.79
N VAL A 450 15.51 -1.83 -17.70
CA VAL A 450 14.39 -2.56 -18.31
C VAL A 450 14.85 -3.57 -19.35
N MET A 451 15.95 -3.30 -20.06
CA MET A 451 16.59 -4.25 -20.97
C MET A 451 17.03 -5.51 -20.23
N GLU A 452 17.68 -5.35 -19.07
CA GLU A 452 18.06 -6.48 -18.22
C GLU A 452 16.82 -7.17 -17.61
N LEU A 453 15.85 -6.39 -17.13
CA LEU A 453 14.63 -6.91 -16.51
C LEU A 453 13.83 -7.81 -17.46
N ALA A 454 13.68 -7.43 -18.73
CA ALA A 454 12.88 -8.17 -19.71
C ALA A 454 13.69 -8.96 -20.74
N ASN A 455 15.02 -8.91 -20.64
CA ASN A 455 15.95 -9.53 -21.58
C ASN A 455 15.67 -9.10 -23.03
N LEU A 456 15.66 -7.78 -23.25
CA LEU A 456 15.42 -7.11 -24.54
C LEU A 456 16.72 -6.52 -25.08
N ASP A 457 16.93 -6.65 -26.38
CA ASP A 457 18.14 -6.16 -27.06
C ASP A 457 18.07 -4.65 -27.33
N GLU A 458 16.87 -4.11 -27.52
CA GLU A 458 16.65 -2.69 -27.81
C GLU A 458 15.38 -2.19 -27.13
N VAL A 459 15.46 -1.01 -26.52
CA VAL A 459 14.35 -0.27 -25.93
C VAL A 459 14.53 1.22 -26.19
N GLU A 460 13.49 1.90 -26.69
CA GLU A 460 13.50 3.35 -26.89
C GLU A 460 13.25 4.09 -25.56
N LEU A 461 14.14 5.02 -25.22
CA LEU A 461 14.01 5.85 -24.01
C LEU A 461 13.22 7.13 -24.29
N ILE A 462 12.14 7.34 -23.54
CA ILE A 462 11.30 8.53 -23.59
C ILE A 462 11.39 9.25 -22.24
N GLN A 463 12.21 10.29 -22.17
CA GLN A 463 12.53 11.02 -20.93
C GLN A 463 12.16 12.51 -20.96
N ASN A 464 11.79 13.06 -22.12
CA ASN A 464 11.47 14.47 -22.30
C ASN A 464 10.08 14.80 -21.76
N ASP A 465 9.97 14.98 -20.45
CA ASP A 465 8.71 15.27 -19.76
C ASP A 465 8.10 16.62 -20.20
N GLY A 466 7.05 16.55 -21.02
CA GLY A 466 6.28 17.69 -21.52
C GLY A 466 5.15 18.14 -20.60
N SER A 467 4.95 17.51 -19.44
CA SER A 467 3.89 17.91 -18.50
C SER A 467 4.21 19.22 -17.78
N PRO A 468 3.19 20.04 -17.45
CA PRO A 468 3.38 21.28 -16.72
C PRO A 468 3.82 21.01 -15.29
N CYS A 469 4.66 21.89 -14.76
CA CYS A 469 5.07 21.86 -13.36
C CYS A 469 4.97 23.28 -12.80
N GLY A 470 4.23 23.47 -11.71
CA GLY A 470 4.28 24.72 -10.95
C GLY A 470 5.64 24.93 -10.30
N SER A 471 5.95 26.15 -9.85
CA SER A 471 7.14 26.40 -9.06
C SER A 471 7.07 25.64 -7.74
N LYS A 472 8.22 25.19 -7.24
CA LYS A 472 8.33 24.43 -5.99
C LYS A 472 9.44 25.01 -5.14
N TYR A 473 9.25 24.94 -3.83
CA TYR A 473 10.31 25.21 -2.87
C TYR A 473 10.75 23.88 -2.25
N PHE A 474 12.04 23.60 -2.35
CA PHE A 474 12.69 22.46 -1.71
C PHE A 474 13.49 22.96 -0.51
N LEU A 475 13.09 22.56 0.69
CA LEU A 475 13.70 22.99 1.94
C LEU A 475 14.39 21.82 2.63
N LEU A 476 15.56 22.07 3.21
CA LEU A 476 16.18 21.17 4.17
C LEU A 476 16.01 21.73 5.58
N TRP A 477 15.36 20.94 6.44
CA TRP A 477 15.12 21.28 7.84
C TRP A 477 16.01 20.46 8.77
N ASN A 478 16.78 21.13 9.61
CA ASN A 478 17.61 20.53 10.64
C ASN A 478 17.10 20.96 12.02
N PRO A 479 16.58 20.03 12.84
CA PRO A 479 16.06 20.31 14.17
C PRO A 479 17.06 21.11 15.04
N SER A 480 16.57 22.10 15.80
CA SER A 480 17.45 22.95 16.60
C SER A 480 18.13 22.17 17.72
N LEU A 481 19.30 22.68 18.15
CA LEU A 481 19.93 22.23 19.37
C LEU A 481 19.22 22.93 20.53
N PRO A 482 18.66 22.20 21.51
CA PRO A 482 17.98 22.86 22.62
C PRO A 482 18.95 23.81 23.31
N MET A 483 18.59 25.09 23.38
CA MET A 483 19.31 26.10 24.15
C MET A 483 19.26 25.68 25.63
N THR A 484 20.37 25.15 26.16
CA THR A 484 20.55 25.05 27.62
C THR A 484 20.85 26.43 28.17
N GLU A 485 19.82 27.22 28.46
CA GLU A 485 19.98 28.32 29.41
C GLU A 485 20.05 27.75 30.83
N GLY A 486 21.25 27.81 31.43
CA GLY A 486 21.39 27.84 32.89
C GLY A 486 21.60 26.53 33.66
N ARG A 487 22.14 25.44 33.07
CA ARG A 487 22.61 24.30 33.89
C ARG A 487 24.05 23.90 33.59
N SER A 488 24.86 24.09 34.62
CA SER A 488 26.22 23.64 34.92
C SER A 488 26.89 22.75 33.87
N LYS A 489 28.05 23.21 33.38
CA LYS A 489 29.00 22.50 32.53
C LYS A 489 29.50 21.21 33.19
N ALA A 490 28.74 20.13 33.10
CA ALA A 490 29.22 18.76 33.25
C ALA A 490 28.18 17.78 32.72
N SER A 491 28.44 17.19 31.54
CA SER A 491 27.77 16.01 30.94
C SER A 491 26.41 16.16 30.23
N SER A 492 26.05 17.33 29.68
CA SER A 492 24.88 17.41 28.78
C SER A 492 25.24 16.93 27.35
N VAL A 493 24.89 15.68 27.03
CA VAL A 493 24.79 15.23 25.63
C VAL A 493 23.81 16.18 24.93
N HIS A 494 24.30 16.98 23.99
CA HIS A 494 23.49 17.93 23.23
C HIS A 494 22.53 17.15 22.32
N ARG A 495 21.34 16.82 22.83
CA ARG A 495 20.36 16.02 22.09
C ARG A 495 19.43 16.97 21.33
N ARG A 496 19.53 16.98 20.00
CA ARG A 496 18.61 17.73 19.12
C ARG A 496 17.15 17.42 19.44
N SER A 497 16.25 18.36 19.15
CA SER A 497 14.81 18.12 19.22
C SER A 497 14.43 16.91 18.36
N SER A 498 13.41 16.17 18.79
CA SER A 498 12.98 14.97 18.08
C SER A 498 12.39 15.37 16.73
N SER A 499 12.90 14.79 15.65
CA SER A 499 12.38 15.06 14.29
C SER A 499 10.88 14.80 14.17
N ILE A 500 10.33 13.91 15.00
CA ILE A 500 8.89 13.63 14.99
C ILE A 500 8.06 14.81 15.52
N VAL A 501 8.60 15.52 16.51
CA VAL A 501 7.93 16.68 17.13
C VAL A 501 8.03 17.86 16.18
N GLU A 502 9.20 18.10 15.60
CA GLU A 502 9.42 19.11 14.56
C GLU A 502 8.47 18.93 13.37
N VAL A 503 8.36 17.71 12.84
CA VAL A 503 7.42 17.41 11.76
C VAL A 503 5.98 17.67 12.19
N SER A 504 5.61 17.39 13.44
CA SER A 504 4.25 17.63 13.93
C SER A 504 3.93 19.13 13.99
N TYR A 505 4.88 19.97 14.42
CA TYR A 505 4.73 21.43 14.38
C TYR A 505 4.60 21.95 12.95
N LEU A 506 5.53 21.59 12.06
CA LEU A 506 5.49 21.98 10.65
C LEU A 506 4.18 21.56 9.98
N PHE A 507 3.76 20.32 10.21
CA PHE A 507 2.54 19.78 9.62
C PHE A 507 1.30 20.49 10.16
N SER A 508 1.26 20.81 11.46
CA SER A 508 0.16 21.59 12.04
C SER A 508 0.06 23.01 11.48
N GLU A 509 1.18 23.75 11.37
CA GLU A 509 1.18 25.11 10.79
C GLU A 509 0.76 25.10 9.32
N MET A 510 1.27 24.16 8.53
CA MET A 510 0.88 24.07 7.12
C MET A 510 -0.62 23.77 6.96
N VAL A 511 -1.17 22.88 7.79
CA VAL A 511 -2.60 22.53 7.77
C VAL A 511 -3.47 23.72 8.23
N GLN A 512 -3.06 24.44 9.28
CA GLN A 512 -3.76 25.66 9.77
C GLN A 512 -3.91 26.71 8.68
N HIS A 513 -2.84 26.94 7.91
CA HIS A 513 -2.83 27.89 6.80
C HIS A 513 -3.41 27.32 5.49
N GLY A 514 -4.19 26.24 5.57
CA GLY A 514 -4.98 25.71 4.45
C GLY A 514 -4.19 24.96 3.37
N LEU A 515 -2.93 24.57 3.65
CA LEU A 515 -2.16 23.77 2.70
C LEU A 515 -2.58 22.29 2.74
N ARG A 516 -2.60 21.67 1.55
CA ARG A 516 -2.76 20.22 1.44
C ARG A 516 -1.40 19.54 1.62
N CYS A 517 -1.27 18.74 2.67
CA CYS A 517 0.02 18.24 3.12
C CYS A 517 0.06 16.71 3.16
N ILE A 518 1.25 16.16 2.88
CA ILE A 518 1.56 14.75 3.11
C ILE A 518 2.85 14.65 3.92
N ALA A 519 2.84 13.86 5.00
CA ALA A 519 4.00 13.63 5.85
C ALA A 519 4.43 12.16 5.77
N PHE A 520 5.60 11.91 5.19
CA PHE A 520 6.18 10.57 5.10
C PHE A 520 6.95 10.22 6.38
N CYS A 521 6.59 9.10 7.01
CA CYS A 521 7.28 8.59 8.19
C CYS A 521 7.94 7.23 7.92
N LYS A 522 9.07 6.95 8.57
CA LYS A 522 9.84 5.72 8.35
C LYS A 522 9.16 4.44 8.83
N SER A 523 8.21 4.53 9.76
CA SER A 523 7.51 3.36 10.27
C SER A 523 6.06 3.68 10.62
N ARG A 524 5.21 2.64 10.64
CA ARG A 524 3.79 2.74 11.01
C ARG A 524 3.61 3.42 12.36
N LYS A 525 4.43 3.06 13.36
CA LYS A 525 4.36 3.65 14.70
C LYS A 525 4.68 5.14 14.69
N LEU A 526 5.60 5.59 13.83
CA LEU A 526 5.91 7.01 13.71
C LEU A 526 4.77 7.78 13.04
N CYS A 527 4.07 7.21 12.05
CA CYS A 527 2.87 7.84 11.49
C CYS A 527 1.81 8.13 12.57
N GLU A 528 1.51 7.14 13.41
CA GLU A 528 0.53 7.28 14.49
C GLU A 528 0.96 8.33 15.53
N LEU A 529 2.27 8.41 15.82
CA LEU A 529 2.82 9.42 16.72
C LEU A 529 2.74 10.84 16.14
N VAL A 530 3.10 11.03 14.87
CA VAL A 530 2.96 12.34 14.20
C VAL A 530 1.51 12.77 14.19
N LEU A 531 0.57 11.86 13.87
CA LEU A 531 -0.86 12.18 13.92
C LEU A 531 -1.31 12.60 15.31
N ALA A 532 -0.95 11.82 16.34
CA ALA A 532 -1.35 12.12 17.71
C ALA A 532 -0.83 13.50 18.16
N TYR A 533 0.44 13.80 17.92
CA TYR A 533 1.04 15.09 18.29
C TYR A 533 0.47 16.25 17.46
N THR A 534 0.26 16.07 16.16
CA THR A 534 -0.36 17.10 15.32
C THR A 534 -1.77 17.40 15.79
N ARG A 535 -2.57 16.38 16.13
CA ARG A 535 -3.92 16.57 16.67
C ARG A 535 -3.92 17.30 18.01
N GLU A 536 -2.97 17.00 18.90
CA GLU A 536 -2.80 17.71 20.16
C GLU A 536 -2.51 19.20 19.92
N ILE A 537 -1.61 19.51 18.98
CA ILE A 537 -1.30 20.90 18.60
C ILE A 537 -2.53 21.60 17.99
N LEU A 538 -3.22 20.96 17.04
CA LEU A 538 -4.43 21.51 16.40
C LEU A 538 -5.58 21.68 17.41
N GLN A 539 -5.68 20.84 18.44
CA GLN A 539 -6.70 20.99 19.47
C GLN A 539 -6.55 22.29 20.27
N GLU A 540 -5.33 22.80 20.39
CA GLU A 540 -5.02 24.07 21.06
C GLU A 540 -5.13 25.28 20.13
N THR A 541 -4.80 25.10 18.84
CA THR A 541 -4.62 26.20 17.87
C THR A 541 -5.79 26.35 16.90
N ALA A 542 -6.34 25.24 16.39
CA ALA A 542 -7.35 25.19 15.34
C ALA A 542 -8.24 23.92 15.45
N LYS A 543 -9.18 23.95 16.41
CA LYS A 543 -9.98 22.76 16.79
C LYS A 543 -10.76 22.15 15.64
N GLU A 544 -11.22 22.96 14.69
CA GLU A 544 -11.98 22.50 13.52
C GLU A 544 -11.18 21.65 12.53
N LEU A 545 -9.84 21.70 12.57
CA LEU A 545 -8.96 20.97 11.65
C LEU A 545 -8.45 19.63 12.20
N VAL A 546 -8.77 19.28 13.44
CA VAL A 546 -8.27 18.05 14.09
C VAL A 546 -8.70 16.79 13.32
N ASP A 547 -9.93 16.79 12.80
CA ASP A 547 -10.50 15.67 12.06
C ASP A 547 -10.17 15.70 10.55
N SER A 548 -9.56 16.78 10.04
CA SER A 548 -9.15 16.87 8.64
C SER A 548 -7.83 16.14 8.35
N ILE A 549 -7.11 15.71 9.39
CA ILE A 549 -5.88 14.93 9.27
C ILE A 549 -6.09 13.46 9.60
N CYS A 550 -5.47 12.60 8.81
CA CYS A 550 -5.53 11.15 8.95
C CYS A 550 -4.16 10.52 8.68
N VAL A 551 -4.01 9.26 9.09
CA VAL A 551 -2.85 8.43 8.77
C VAL A 551 -3.23 7.48 7.66
N TYR A 552 -2.32 7.26 6.72
CA TYR A 552 -2.40 6.18 5.75
C TYR A 552 -1.25 5.19 5.97
N ARG A 553 -1.56 3.89 6.01
CA ARG A 553 -0.54 2.82 6.09
C ARG A 553 -0.97 1.55 5.37
N ALA A 554 -0.02 0.93 4.66
CA ALA A 554 -0.21 -0.40 4.07
C ALA A 554 -0.56 -1.41 5.19
N GLY A 555 -1.78 -1.95 5.15
CA GLY A 555 -2.37 -2.80 6.18
C GLY A 555 -3.70 -2.29 6.75
N TYR A 556 -4.20 -1.13 6.32
CA TYR A 556 -5.62 -0.79 6.51
C TYR A 556 -6.51 -1.58 5.55
N ILE A 557 -7.71 -1.90 6.04
CA ILE A 557 -8.74 -2.63 5.29
C ILE A 557 -9.00 -1.86 3.98
N ALA A 558 -9.21 -2.57 2.88
CA ALA A 558 -9.34 -1.99 1.54
C ALA A 558 -10.38 -0.87 1.47
N GLU A 559 -11.49 -0.99 2.21
CA GLU A 559 -12.56 0.02 2.32
C GLU A 559 -12.05 1.34 2.91
N VAL A 560 -11.22 1.27 3.96
CA VAL A 560 -10.62 2.44 4.60
C VAL A 560 -9.59 3.06 3.67
N SER A 561 -8.80 2.25 2.96
CA SER A 561 -7.82 2.73 1.97
C SER A 561 -8.47 3.41 0.76
N MET A 562 -9.64 2.95 0.31
CA MET A 562 -10.39 3.54 -0.80
C MET A 562 -11.08 4.87 -0.46
N SER A 563 -11.36 5.14 0.82
CA SER A 563 -11.93 6.43 1.25
C SER A 563 -10.93 7.59 1.28
N TYR A 564 -9.63 7.30 1.13
CA TYR A 564 -8.53 8.28 1.16
C TYR A 564 -8.04 8.75 -0.23
N HIS A 565 -8.63 8.23 -1.31
CA HIS A 565 -8.39 8.63 -2.70
C HIS A 565 -9.68 9.16 -3.31
#